data_AF-A0A9D8Z5H3-F1
#
_entry.id   AF-A0A9D8Z5H3-F1
#
_cell.length_a   1.000
_cell.length_b   1.000
_cell.length_c   1.000
_cell.angle_alpha   90.00
_cell.angle_beta   90.00
_cell.angle_gamma   90.00
#
_symmetry.space_group_name_H-M   'P 1'
#
loop_
_entity.id
_entity.type
_entity.pdbx_description
1 polymer ?
#
loop_
_entity_poly.entity_id
_entity_poly.type
_entity_poly.pdbx_seq_one_letter_code
_entity_poly.pdbx_strand_id
1 'polypeptide(L)' 'MSTEEDLLRPKRSRMADAVKVDDENMDGRQKAYYGMLAARLESLLQEIETAGTAQEDDLVKRLRALHSEVSRQVGRK' A
#
# COMPACT_ATOMS: atom_id res chain seq x y z
N MET A 1 4.45 49.02 -11.67
CA MET A 1 4.03 48.87 -10.25
C MET A 1 3.88 47.38 -10.00
N SER A 2 4.87 46.78 -9.34
CA SER A 2 4.98 45.34 -9.05
C SER A 2 4.54 45.12 -7.60
N THR A 3 3.60 44.21 -7.35
CA THR A 3 3.14 43.90 -5.98
C THR A 3 3.95 42.73 -5.43
N GLU A 4 4.98 43.07 -4.67
CA GLU A 4 5.59 42.21 -3.66
C GLU A 4 4.79 42.40 -2.38
N GLU A 5 4.11 41.37 -1.87
CA GLU A 5 4.11 41.14 -0.42
C GLU A 5 3.74 39.69 -0.13
N ASP A 6 4.78 38.97 0.26
CA ASP A 6 4.81 37.58 0.62
C ASP A 6 4.65 37.45 2.14
N LEU A 7 4.23 36.26 2.59
CA LEU A 7 4.46 35.71 3.94
C LEU A 7 3.67 36.26 5.14
N LEU A 8 2.43 35.80 5.32
CA LEU A 8 1.89 35.53 6.67
C LEU A 8 1.21 34.16 6.71
N ARG A 9 2.01 33.09 6.78
CA ARG A 9 1.53 31.73 7.05
C ARG A 9 1.45 31.53 8.57
N PRO A 10 0.27 31.28 9.17
CA PRO A 10 0.19 30.99 10.59
C PRO A 10 0.84 29.63 10.88
N LYS A 11 1.81 29.62 11.80
CA LYS A 11 2.36 28.40 12.41
C LYS A 11 1.24 27.66 13.16
N ARG A 12 0.53 26.78 12.46
CA ARG A 12 -0.25 25.72 13.10
C ARG A 12 0.75 24.72 13.68
N SER A 13 1.12 25.00 14.93
CA SER A 13 1.64 24.03 15.88
C SER A 13 0.64 22.88 15.94
N ARG A 14 0.81 21.88 15.08
CA ARG A 14 0.26 20.55 15.34
C ARG A 14 1.17 20.00 16.41
N MET A 15 0.67 20.00 17.64
CA MET A 15 1.00 18.98 18.61
C MET A 15 0.69 17.64 17.93
N ALA A 16 1.65 17.15 17.14
CA ALA A 16 1.77 15.74 16.88
C ALA A 16 2.18 15.20 18.23
N ASP A 17 1.17 14.79 19.00
CA ASP A 17 1.35 13.77 20.02
C ASP A 17 2.14 12.68 19.31
N ALA A 18 3.44 12.66 19.60
CA ALA A 18 4.33 11.62 19.17
C ALA A 18 3.89 10.40 19.96
N VAL A 19 2.81 9.77 19.50
CA VAL A 19 2.51 8.39 19.82
C VAL A 19 3.74 7.66 19.32
N LYS A 20 4.68 7.40 20.24
CA LYS A 20 5.71 6.39 20.09
C LYS A 20 4.94 5.08 19.96
N VAL A 21 4.46 4.80 18.75
CA VAL A 21 3.95 3.50 18.39
C VAL A 21 5.19 2.65 18.32
N ASP A 22 5.33 1.71 19.25
CA ASP A 22 6.40 0.70 19.25
C ASP A 22 6.58 0.15 17.83
N ASP A 23 7.77 0.38 17.25
CA ASP A 23 8.14 -0.12 15.92
C ASP A 23 7.92 -1.64 15.80
N GLU A 24 8.15 -2.40 16.87
CA GLU A 24 7.94 -3.85 16.89
C GLU A 24 6.48 -4.28 16.65
N ASN A 25 5.51 -3.46 17.08
CA ASN A 25 4.08 -3.75 16.89
C ASN A 25 3.58 -3.33 15.49
N MET A 26 4.28 -2.42 14.82
CA MET A 26 3.99 -2.02 13.44
C MET A 26 4.33 -3.14 12.47
N ASP A 27 5.46 -3.84 12.66
CA ASP A 27 5.89 -4.95 11.81
C ASP A 27 4.88 -6.12 11.82
N GLY A 28 4.35 -6.47 12.99
CA GLY A 28 3.34 -7.52 13.12
C GLY A 28 2.03 -7.19 12.40
N ARG A 29 1.55 -5.95 12.54
CA ARG A 29 0.32 -5.48 11.87
C ARG A 29 0.51 -5.33 10.37
N GLN A 30 1.65 -4.80 9.94
CA GLN A 30 2.00 -4.63 8.53
C GLN A 30 2.14 -6.00 7.84
N LYS A 31 2.74 -6.98 8.50
CA LYS A 31 2.82 -8.36 8.00
C LYS A 31 1.45 -9.01 7.89
N ALA A 32 0.58 -8.85 8.89
CA ALA A 32 -0.79 -9.36 8.83
C ALA A 32 -1.59 -8.71 7.68
N TYR A 33 -1.43 -7.41 7.48
CA TYR A 33 -2.04 -6.68 6.38
C TYR A 33 -1.58 -7.18 5.01
N TYR A 34 -0.26 -7.29 4.78
CA TYR A 34 0.25 -7.80 3.51
C TYR A 34 -0.09 -9.27 3.29
N GLY A 35 -0.16 -10.08 4.35
CA GLY A 35 -0.63 -11.46 4.26
C GLY A 35 -2.08 -11.55 3.79
N MET A 36 -2.98 -10.74 4.37
CA MET A 36 -4.37 -10.67 3.94
C MET A 36 -4.50 -10.19 2.49
N LEU A 37 -3.70 -9.20 2.10
CA LEU A 37 -3.67 -8.66 0.75
C LEU A 37 -3.18 -9.70 -0.27
N ALA A 38 -2.12 -10.46 0.06
CA ALA A 38 -1.62 -11.54 -0.78
C ALA A 38 -2.70 -12.61 -1.03
N ALA A 39 -3.34 -13.10 0.04
CA ALA A 39 -4.40 -14.10 -0.06
C ALA A 39 -5.59 -13.61 -0.92
N ARG A 40 -5.96 -12.32 -0.79
CA ARG A 40 -7.04 -11.74 -1.60
C ARG A 40 -6.66 -11.67 -3.08
N LEU A 41 -5.42 -11.30 -3.39
CA LEU A 41 -4.93 -11.22 -4.77
C LEU A 41 -4.82 -12.62 -5.40
N GLU A 42 -4.39 -13.61 -4.63
CA GLU A 42 -4.35 -15.02 -5.07
C GLU A 42 -5.75 -15.53 -5.40
N SER A 43 -6.74 -15.31 -4.52
CA SER A 43 -8.13 -15.70 -4.79
C SER A 43 -8.69 -15.02 -6.05
N LEU A 44 -8.39 -13.74 -6.24
CA LEU A 44 -8.88 -13.01 -7.42
C LEU A 44 -8.24 -13.50 -8.72
N LEU A 45 -6.96 -13.88 -8.69
CA LEU A 45 -6.30 -14.54 -9.82
C LEU A 45 -6.94 -15.90 -10.14
N GLN A 46 -7.29 -16.68 -9.11
CA GLN A 46 -7.96 -17.97 -9.29
C GLN A 46 -9.39 -17.83 -9.86
N GLU A 47 -10.14 -16.82 -9.41
CA GLU A 47 -11.46 -16.48 -9.96
C GLU A 47 -11.35 -16.09 -11.44
N ILE A 48 -10.37 -15.28 -11.81
CA ILE A 48 -10.08 -14.87 -13.19
C ILE A 48 -9.74 -16.07 -14.07
N GLU A 49 -8.91 -16.98 -13.56
CA GLU A 49 -8.55 -18.23 -14.25
C GLU A 49 -9.78 -19.13 -14.45
N THR A 50 -10.65 -19.24 -13.45
CA THR A 50 -11.90 -20.00 -13.53
C THR A 50 -12.90 -19.37 -14.52
N ALA A 51 -12.95 -18.05 -14.58
CA ALA A 51 -13.79 -17.30 -15.52
C ALA A 51 -13.30 -17.38 -16.98
N GLY A 52 -12.13 -17.98 -17.23
CA GLY A 52 -11.57 -18.11 -18.58
C GLY A 52 -11.07 -16.79 -19.17
N THR A 53 -10.73 -15.82 -18.31
CA THR A 53 -10.17 -14.54 -18.76
C THR A 53 -8.80 -14.80 -19.40
N ALA A 54 -8.52 -14.14 -20.53
CA ALA A 54 -7.24 -14.29 -21.22
C ALA A 54 -6.09 -13.86 -20.29
N GLN A 55 -5.09 -14.73 -20.13
CA GLN A 55 -3.92 -14.40 -19.29
C GLN A 55 -3.06 -13.25 -19.85
N GLU A 56 -3.26 -12.93 -21.12
CA GLU A 56 -2.62 -11.81 -21.80
C GLU A 56 -3.29 -10.46 -21.48
N ASP A 57 -4.45 -10.48 -20.83
CA ASP A 57 -5.14 -9.28 -20.39
C ASP A 57 -4.23 -8.45 -19.47
N ASP A 58 -4.10 -7.16 -19.80
CA ASP A 58 -3.22 -6.23 -19.10
C ASP A 58 -3.60 -6.08 -17.62
N LEU A 59 -4.87 -6.23 -17.26
CA LEU A 59 -5.33 -6.23 -15.88
C LEU A 59 -4.82 -7.46 -15.13
N VAL A 60 -4.86 -8.64 -15.75
CA VAL A 60 -4.35 -9.89 -15.16
C VAL A 60 -2.84 -9.80 -14.96
N LYS A 61 -2.10 -9.23 -15.93
CA LYS A 61 -0.65 -8.98 -15.80
C LYS A 61 -0.33 -8.05 -14.63
N ARG A 62 -1.04 -6.92 -14.51
CA ARG A 62 -0.86 -5.97 -13.39
C ARG A 62 -1.17 -6.61 -12.05
N LEU A 63 -2.20 -7.43 -11.99
CA LEU A 63 -2.60 -8.13 -10.78
C LEU A 63 -1.56 -9.15 -10.33
N ARG A 64 -0.97 -9.92 -11.26
CA ARG A 64 0.15 -10.84 -10.98
C ARG A 64 1.40 -10.11 -10.51
N ALA A 65 1.70 -8.95 -11.11
CA ALA A 65 2.82 -8.12 -10.68
C ALA A 65 2.60 -7.60 -9.24
N LEU A 66 1.40 -7.14 -8.94
CA LEU A 66 1.01 -6.68 -7.60
C LEU A 66 1.08 -7.81 -6.57
N HIS A 67 0.54 -8.99 -6.89
CA HIS A 67 0.65 -10.17 -6.04
C HIS A 67 2.13 -10.51 -5.73
N SER A 68 2.98 -10.48 -6.76
CA SER A 68 4.42 -10.74 -6.59
C SER A 68 5.14 -9.69 -5.73
N GLU A 69 4.72 -8.44 -5.79
CA GLU A 69 5.25 -7.37 -4.94
C GLU A 69 4.80 -7.51 -3.49
N VAL A 70 3.51 -7.75 -3.26
CA VAL A 70 2.94 -7.93 -1.93
C VAL A 70 3.52 -9.17 -1.24
N SER A 71 3.62 -10.30 -1.95
CA SER A 71 4.20 -11.53 -1.40
C SER A 71 5.68 -11.39 -1.05
N ARG A 72 6.43 -10.53 -1.75
CA ARG A 72 7.82 -10.20 -1.37
C ARG A 72 7.90 -9.40 -0.06
N GLN A 73 6.91 -8.55 0.24
CA GLN A 73 6.85 -7.82 1.51
C GLN A 73 6.52 -8.76 2.69
N VAL A 74 5.73 -9.81 2.46
CA VAL A 74 5.45 -10.82 3.49
C VAL A 74 6.68 -11.69 3.81
N GLY A 75 7.53 -11.94 2.81
CA GLY A 75 8.71 -12.80 2.91
C GLY A 75 10.01 -12.11 3.33
N ARG A 76 10.09 -10.77 3.32
CA ARG A 76 11.23 -10.03 3.88
C ARG A 76 11.22 -10.13 5.40
N LYS A 77 12.19 -10.85 5.96
CA LYS A 77 12.56 -10.87 7.38
C LYS A 77 13.84 -10.08 7.57
#